data_AF-A0A336N1I3-F1
#
_entry.id   AF-A0A336N1I3-F1
#
_cell.length_a   1.000
_cell.length_b   1.000
_cell.length_c   1.000
_cell.angle_alpha   90.00
_cell.angle_beta   90.00
_cell.angle_gamma   90.00
#
_symmetry.space_group_name_H-M   'P 1'
#
loop_
_entity.id
_entity.type
_entity.pdbx_description
1 polymer ?
#
loop_
_entity_poly.entity_id
_entity_poly.type
_entity_poly.pdbx_seq_one_letter_code
_entity_poly.pdbx_strand_id
1 'polypeptide(L)'
;MTIEILAVKDRFNVASGITRPYLCEASNGKTYVVKTKLSLTPKHIIAEYVAACLAKTLGLPIPSFEIVYIPDFIAKSVRPEWRDGISEGVAFAIEYIEYASVVKF
;
A
#
# COMPACT_ATOMS: atom_id res chain seq x y z
N MET A 1 -12.01 -0.24 14.24
CA MET A 1 -10.70 0.36 14.61
C MET A 1 -9.95 0.67 13.33
N THR A 2 -9.26 1.80 13.27
CA THR A 2 -8.40 2.16 12.13
C THR A 2 -7.13 1.30 12.18
N ILE A 3 -6.72 0.72 11.05
CA ILE A 3 -5.44 0.02 10.93
C ILE A 3 -4.36 1.07 10.67
N GLU A 4 -3.33 1.09 11.51
CA GLU A 4 -2.22 2.03 11.42
C GLU A 4 -0.98 1.34 10.91
N ILE A 5 -0.18 2.04 10.11
CA ILE A 5 1.16 1.58 9.73
C ILE A 5 2.10 1.79 10.91
N LEU A 6 2.83 0.73 11.27
CA LEU A 6 3.80 0.73 12.37
C LEU A 6 5.26 0.78 11.89
N ALA A 7 5.53 0.29 10.68
CA ALA A 7 6.87 0.31 10.11
C ALA A 7 6.84 0.25 8.58
N VAL A 8 7.85 0.85 7.96
CA VAL A 8 8.13 0.73 6.52
C VAL A 8 9.37 -0.15 6.35
N LYS A 9 9.18 -1.33 5.78
CA LYS A 9 10.22 -2.36 5.62
C LYS A 9 11.05 -2.15 4.37
N ASP A 10 10.37 -1.84 3.26
CA ASP A 10 11.00 -1.77 1.95
C ASP A 10 10.21 -0.85 1.01
N ARG A 11 10.82 -0.53 -0.13
CA ARG A 11 10.21 0.24 -1.22
C ARG A 11 10.42 -0.49 -2.54
N PHE A 12 9.32 -0.79 -3.23
CA PHE A 12 9.39 -1.49 -4.52
C PHE A 12 10.13 -0.65 -5.58
N ASN A 13 10.92 -1.31 -6.41
CA ASN A 13 11.76 -0.68 -7.43
C ASN A 13 10.93 -0.20 -8.65
N VAL A 14 11.55 0.62 -9.50
CA VAL A 14 10.90 1.17 -10.72
C VAL A 14 10.50 0.06 -11.72
N ALA A 15 11.25 -1.04 -11.75
CA ALA A 15 10.94 -2.19 -12.60
C ALA A 15 9.64 -2.92 -12.18
N SER A 16 9.16 -2.68 -10.95
CA SER A 16 7.91 -3.22 -10.41
C SER A 16 6.68 -2.36 -10.77
N GLY A 17 6.86 -1.26 -11.51
CA GLY A 17 5.79 -0.35 -11.93
C GLY A 17 5.98 1.10 -11.50
N ILE A 18 5.14 1.98 -12.04
CA ILE A 18 5.26 3.45 -11.92
C ILE A 18 5.05 3.94 -10.49
N THR A 19 4.15 3.31 -9.72
CA THR A 19 3.68 3.84 -8.44
C THR A 19 4.61 3.56 -7.25
N ARG A 20 5.65 2.72 -7.42
CA ARG A 20 6.68 2.37 -6.41
C ARG A 20 6.14 2.29 -4.97
N PRO A 21 5.23 1.34 -4.68
CA PRO A 21 4.61 1.23 -3.37
C PRO A 21 5.62 0.88 -2.27
N TYR A 22 5.15 0.96 -1.02
CA TYR A 22 5.92 0.61 0.17
C TYR A 22 5.48 -0.73 0.73
N LEU A 23 6.42 -1.50 1.27
CA LEU A 23 6.11 -2.68 2.07
C LEU A 23 6.05 -2.24 3.54
N CYS A 24 4.90 -2.43 4.18
CA CYS A 24 4.63 -1.89 5.52
C CYS A 24 4.09 -2.95 6.48
N GLU A 25 4.49 -2.87 7.75
CA GLU A 25 3.82 -3.59 8.84
C GLU A 25 2.70 -2.73 9.42
N ALA A 26 1.60 -3.36 9.80
CA ALA A 26 0.44 -2.68 10.34
C ALA A 26 0.04 -3.19 11.73
N SER A 27 -0.79 -2.41 12.43
CA SER A 27 -1.23 -2.66 13.81
C SER A 27 -2.05 -3.95 14.01
N ASN A 28 -2.51 -4.57 12.92
CA ASN A 28 -3.18 -5.87 12.93
C ASN A 28 -2.22 -7.05 12.73
N GLY A 29 -0.90 -6.83 12.78
CA GLY A 29 0.12 -7.87 12.61
C GLY A 29 0.33 -8.34 11.17
N LYS A 30 -0.35 -7.72 10.19
CA LYS A 30 -0.20 -8.06 8.76
C LYS A 30 0.83 -7.16 8.08
N THR A 31 1.37 -7.65 6.96
CA THR A 31 2.24 -6.89 6.07
C THR A 31 1.46 -6.51 4.81
N TYR A 32 1.60 -5.26 4.36
CA TYR A 32 0.86 -4.69 3.25
C TYR A 32 1.78 -4.06 2.22
N VAL A 33 1.36 -4.11 0.95
CA VAL A 33 1.81 -3.22 -0.11
C VAL A 33 0.95 -1.96 -0.07
N VAL A 34 1.56 -0.83 0.30
CA VAL A 34 0.88 0.43 0.59
C VAL A 34 1.14 1.46 -0.51
N LYS A 35 0.06 2.04 -1.05
CA LYS A 35 0.07 3.13 -2.03
C LYS A 35 -0.42 4.42 -1.37
N THR A 36 0.43 5.45 -1.35
CA THR A 36 0.25 6.67 -0.52
C THR A 36 -0.11 7.91 -1.35
N LYS A 37 -0.49 8.99 -0.66
CA LYS A 37 -0.93 10.26 -1.26
C LYS A 37 0.14 11.03 -2.04
N LEU A 38 1.43 10.85 -1.74
CA LEU A 38 2.49 11.48 -2.53
C LEU A 38 2.68 10.82 -3.90
N SER A 39 2.31 9.54 -4.02
CA SER A 39 2.27 8.84 -5.30
C SER A 39 0.89 8.91 -5.98
N LEU A 40 -0.19 9.18 -5.24
CA LEU A 40 -1.58 9.07 -5.69
C LEU A 40 -2.47 10.20 -5.15
N THR A 41 -3.27 10.85 -6.00
CA THR A 41 -4.30 11.78 -5.52
C THR A 41 -5.37 11.04 -4.67
N PRO A 42 -6.17 11.73 -3.83
CA PRO A 42 -7.29 11.09 -3.14
C PRO A 42 -8.24 10.32 -4.09
N LYS A 43 -8.45 10.84 -5.30
CA LYS A 43 -9.22 10.16 -6.36
C LYS A 43 -8.58 8.84 -6.79
N HIS A 44 -7.26 8.78 -6.89
CA HIS A 44 -6.55 7.53 -7.21
C HIS A 44 -6.64 6.52 -6.06
N ILE A 45 -6.56 6.94 -4.80
CA ILE A 45 -6.76 6.03 -3.65
C ILE A 45 -8.18 5.43 -3.68
N ILE A 46 -9.19 6.25 -3.98
CA ILE A 46 -10.56 5.77 -4.17
C ILE A 46 -10.64 4.78 -5.34
N ALA A 47 -9.98 5.09 -6.46
CA ALA A 47 -9.96 4.20 -7.63
C ALA A 47 -9.33 2.84 -7.33
N GLU A 48 -8.22 2.79 -6.61
CA GLU A 48 -7.58 1.54 -6.16
C GLU A 48 -8.53 0.72 -5.28
N TYR A 49 -9.19 1.37 -4.31
CA TYR A 49 -10.14 0.70 -3.43
C TYR A 49 -11.36 0.16 -4.19
N VAL A 50 -11.96 0.98 -5.06
CA VAL A 50 -13.11 0.58 -5.88
C VAL A 50 -12.74 -0.55 -6.84
N ALA A 51 -11.55 -0.52 -7.44
CA ALA A 51 -11.07 -1.58 -8.32
C ALA A 51 -10.87 -2.90 -7.55
N ALA A 52 -10.31 -2.84 -6.33
CA ALA A 52 -10.16 -4.02 -5.47
C ALA A 52 -11.54 -4.59 -5.05
N CYS A 53 -12.50 -3.72 -4.69
CA CYS A 53 -13.88 -4.13 -4.46
C CYS A 53 -14.48 -4.82 -5.68
N LEU A 54 -14.36 -4.23 -6.87
CA LEU A 54 -14.87 -4.80 -8.11
C LEU A 54 -14.26 -6.17 -8.40
N ALA A 55 -12.94 -6.30 -8.30
CA ALA A 55 -12.24 -7.57 -8.52
C ALA A 55 -12.71 -8.65 -7.52
N LYS A 56 -12.92 -8.30 -6.25
CA LYS A 56 -13.51 -9.21 -5.25
C LYS A 56 -14.93 -9.62 -5.65
N THR A 57 -15.77 -8.68 -6.08
CA THR A 57 -17.14 -8.95 -6.54
C THR A 57 -17.18 -9.85 -7.77
N LEU A 58 -16.21 -9.72 -8.67
CA LEU A 58 -16.05 -10.58 -9.85
C LEU A 58 -15.49 -11.97 -9.53
N GLY A 59 -15.15 -12.25 -8.26
CA GLY A 59 -14.56 -13.52 -7.85
C GLY A 59 -13.11 -13.72 -8.32
N LEU A 60 -12.40 -12.63 -8.65
CA LEU A 60 -10.99 -12.72 -9.00
C LEU A 60 -10.13 -13.06 -7.77
N PRO A 61 -9.05 -13.84 -7.93
CA PRO A 61 -8.15 -14.20 -6.83
C PRO A 61 -7.28 -13.01 -6.45
N ILE A 62 -7.82 -12.12 -5.62
CA ILE A 62 -7.10 -10.95 -5.09
C ILE A 62 -6.83 -11.11 -3.59
N PRO A 63 -5.71 -10.56 -3.07
CA PRO A 63 -5.48 -10.51 -1.63
C PRO A 63 -6.50 -9.64 -0.89
N SER A 64 -6.57 -9.79 0.43
CA SER A 64 -7.34 -8.87 1.27
C SER A 64 -6.78 -7.46 1.17
N PHE A 65 -7.64 -6.45 1.26
CA PHE A 65 -7.24 -5.05 1.14
C PHE A 65 -8.03 -4.19 2.12
N GLU A 66 -7.40 -3.09 2.54
CA GLU A 66 -7.91 -2.19 3.58
C GLU A 66 -7.53 -0.74 3.26
N ILE A 67 -8.26 0.19 3.89
CA ILE A 67 -7.81 1.57 4.01
C ILE A 67 -7.06 1.71 5.34
N VAL A 68 -5.83 2.21 5.27
CA VAL A 68 -4.93 2.35 6.43
C VAL A 68 -4.58 3.80 6.67
N TYR A 69 -4.10 4.11 7.88
CA TYR A 69 -3.54 5.40 8.24
C TYR A 69 -2.03 5.31 8.42
N ILE A 70 -1.29 6.24 7.83
CA ILE A 70 0.16 6.41 8.02
C ILE A 70 0.36 7.54 9.03
N PRO A 71 0.87 7.25 10.25
CA PRO A 71 1.20 8.30 11.21
C PRO A 71 2.35 9.19 10.71
N ASP A 72 2.32 10.48 11.07
CA ASP A 72 3.38 11.43 10.70
C ASP A 72 4.78 10.99 11.17
N PHE A 73 4.89 10.47 12.39
CA PHE A 73 6.18 10.00 12.91
C PHE A 73 6.74 8.84 12.09
N ILE A 74 5.89 7.97 11.54
CA ILE A 74 6.31 6.89 10.64
C ILE A 74 6.78 7.46 9.31
N ALA A 75 6.01 8.37 8.71
CA ALA A 75 6.37 9.01 7.44
C ALA A 75 7.72 9.75 7.54
N LYS A 76 8.05 10.33 8.70
CA LYS A 76 9.32 11.03 8.95
C LYS A 76 10.48 10.10 9.29
N SER A 77 10.20 8.91 9.83
CA SER A 77 11.21 7.93 10.29
C SER A 77 11.76 7.03 9.19
N VAL A 78 11.21 7.10 7.97
CA VAL A 78 11.74 6.35 6.82
C VAL A 78 13.13 6.84 6.40
N ARG A 79 13.83 6.00 5.62
CA ARG A 79 15.13 6.35 5.03
C ARG A 79 15.01 7.64 4.20
N PRO A 80 16.04 8.52 4.21
CA PRO A 80 15.97 9.80 3.51
C PRO A 80 15.54 9.69 2.04
N GLU A 81 16.04 8.69 1.30
CA GLU A 81 15.73 8.42 -0.11
C GLU A 81 14.29 7.93 -0.37
N TRP A 82 13.52 7.67 0.69
CA TRP A 82 12.14 7.21 0.63
C TRP A 82 11.12 8.30 0.95
N ARG A 83 11.55 9.44 1.50
CA ARG A 83 10.64 10.49 2.01
C ARG A 83 9.75 11.09 0.94
N ASP A 84 10.22 11.18 -0.30
CA ASP A 84 9.46 11.81 -1.40
C ASP A 84 8.21 11.02 -1.83
N GLY A 85 8.07 9.76 -1.43
CA GLY A 85 6.93 8.92 -1.80
C GLY A 85 6.00 8.54 -0.65
N ILE A 86 6.26 9.01 0.58
CA ILE A 86 5.43 8.68 1.75
C ILE A 86 5.14 9.91 2.58
N SER A 87 3.86 10.11 2.89
CA SER A 87 3.37 11.20 3.72
C SER A 87 2.42 10.67 4.77
N GLU A 88 2.17 11.47 5.81
CA GLU A 88 1.06 11.24 6.72
C GLU A 88 -0.27 11.08 5.97
N GLY A 89 -1.14 10.23 6.52
CA GLY A 89 -2.56 10.21 6.19
C GLY A 89 -3.05 8.87 5.64
N VAL A 90 -4.25 8.94 5.06
CA VAL A 90 -4.94 7.77 4.50
C VAL A 90 -4.23 7.23 3.26
N ALA A 91 -4.08 5.91 3.20
CA ALA A 91 -3.49 5.17 2.09
C ALA A 91 -4.29 3.90 1.76
N PHE A 92 -4.11 3.40 0.54
CA PHE A 92 -4.62 2.09 0.14
C PHE A 92 -3.59 1.01 0.49
N ALA A 93 -4.04 -0.10 1.08
CA ALA A 93 -3.21 -1.23 1.46
C ALA A 93 -3.79 -2.53 0.91
N ILE A 94 -2.96 -3.34 0.27
CA ILE A 94 -3.31 -4.70 -0.15
C ILE A 94 -2.32 -5.68 0.48
N GLU A 95 -2.82 -6.79 1.02
CA GLU A 95 -2.04 -7.74 1.79
C GLU A 95 -0.90 -8.29 0.93
N TYR A 96 0.32 -8.27 1.49
CA TYR A 96 1.48 -8.81 0.82
C TYR A 96 1.43 -10.33 0.91
N ILE A 97 1.48 -10.98 -0.26
CA ILE A 97 1.56 -12.43 -0.38
C ILE A 97 3.01 -12.78 -0.74
N GLU A 98 3.67 -13.52 0.15
CA GLU A 98 5.03 -13.98 -0.08
C GLU A 98 5.08 -14.87 -1.32
N TYR A 99 6.11 -14.69 -2.15
CA TYR A 99 6.32 -15.42 -3.41
C TYR A 99 5.23 -15.23 -4.48
N ALA A 100 4.35 -14.24 -4.34
CA ALA A 100 3.43 -13.89 -5.41
C ALA A 100 4.20 -13.45 -6.67
N SER A 101 3.74 -13.92 -7.84
CA SER A 101 4.32 -13.58 -9.14
C SER A 101 3.25 -13.07 -10.09
N VAL A 102 3.66 -12.24 -11.04
CA VAL A 102 2.76 -11.72 -12.08
C VAL A 102 2.33 -12.87 -12.97
N VAL A 103 1.02 -13.10 -13.06
CA VAL A 103 0.44 -13.99 -14.07
C VAL A 103 0.60 -13.31 -15.42
N LYS A 104 1.39 -13.93 -16.31
CA LYS A 104 1.53 -13.51 -17.71
C LYS A 104 0.51 -14.28 -18.53
N PHE A 105 -0.41 -13.56 -19.18
CA PHE A 105 -1.33 -14.10 -20.17
C PHE A 105 -0.78 -13.86 -21.58
#